data_AF-A0A1Q3E2U1-F1
#
_entry.id   AF-A0A1Q3E2U1-F1
#
_cell.length_a   1.000
_cell.length_b   1.000
_cell.length_c   1.000
_cell.angle_alpha   90.00
_cell.angle_beta   90.00
_cell.angle_gamma   90.00
#
_symmetry.space_group_name_H-M   'P 1'
#
loop_
_entity.id
_entity.type
_entity.pdbx_description
1 polymer ?
#
loop_
_entity_poly.entity_id
_entity_poly.type
_entity_poly.pdbx_seq_one_letter_code
_entity_poly.pdbx_strand_id
1 'polypeptide(L)'
;MSLSYEVAFDENFDWVLGGKLPGLRGGTNATGCSGGDEPTGLDCFSTRLMWRPDGAGEVYAYIPTTSAFCQESNITCNPDFGVSISRGSFTFVSGEWNRVTLFVQLNDPVTTANGDLQLYFNDQLVISRQDLQFRKGSSVDIDGLYFSTFFGGSDNSWATPNTTHTYYRNMQLWGGANPSNATAVNSTNYSISILAFHEIVLSPSITYHYALFCWSAK
;
A
#
# COMPACT_ATOMS: atom_id res chain seq x y z
N MET A 1 -9.18 -8.50 0.85
CA MET A 1 -7.86 -9.11 0.56
C MET A 1 -6.89 -8.68 1.65
N SER A 2 -5.99 -9.57 2.05
CA SER A 2 -4.90 -9.29 3.00
C SER A 2 -3.56 -9.50 2.32
N LEU A 3 -2.61 -8.59 2.52
CA LEU A 3 -1.22 -8.69 2.11
C LEU A 3 -0.35 -8.62 3.37
N SER A 4 0.51 -9.61 3.60
CA SER A 4 1.55 -9.56 4.62
C SER A 4 2.93 -9.66 4.00
N TYR A 5 3.90 -8.93 4.52
CA TYR A 5 5.31 -9.08 4.19
C TYR A 5 6.19 -8.56 5.33
N GLU A 6 7.46 -8.97 5.32
CA GLU A 6 8.48 -8.36 6.16
C GLU A 6 9.40 -7.51 5.28
N VAL A 7 9.73 -6.33 5.76
CA VAL A 7 10.64 -5.38 5.12
C VAL A 7 11.76 -4.99 6.08
N ALA A 8 13.00 -4.99 5.60
CA ALA A 8 14.14 -4.41 6.29
C ALA A 8 14.79 -3.33 5.41
N PHE A 9 15.43 -2.39 6.09
CA PHE A 9 16.21 -1.31 5.48
C PHE A 9 17.65 -1.46 5.96
N ASP A 10 18.64 -1.00 5.19
CA ASP A 10 20.04 -0.93 5.65
C ASP A 10 20.14 -0.28 7.03
N GLU A 11 21.10 -0.67 7.87
CA GLU A 11 21.25 -0.17 9.26
C GLU A 11 21.27 1.36 9.34
N ASN A 12 21.93 2.01 8.38
CA ASN A 12 22.06 3.47 8.28
C ASN A 12 21.20 4.06 7.14
N PHE A 13 20.02 3.48 6.89
CA PHE A 13 19.11 3.94 5.84
C PHE A 13 18.76 5.42 6.03
N ASP A 14 19.06 6.24 5.02
CA ASP A 14 18.67 7.64 4.99
C ASP A 14 17.22 7.75 4.49
N TRP A 15 16.30 8.16 5.37
CA TRP A 15 14.88 8.24 5.07
C TRP A 15 14.53 9.35 4.06
N VAL A 16 15.40 10.36 3.92
CA VAL A 16 15.19 11.57 3.10
C VAL A 16 13.79 12.14 3.35
N LEU A 17 12.98 12.38 2.31
CA LEU A 17 11.61 12.87 2.38
C LEU A 17 10.56 11.75 2.32
N GLY A 18 11.01 10.52 2.05
CA GLY A 18 10.15 9.35 1.94
C GLY A 18 10.28 8.56 0.64
N GLY A 19 9.56 7.45 0.61
CA GLY A 19 9.54 6.54 -0.55
C GLY A 19 8.41 5.54 -0.43
N LYS A 20 8.22 4.77 -1.50
CA LYS A 20 7.05 3.90 -1.70
C LYS A 20 7.36 2.49 -1.21
N LEU A 21 6.34 1.80 -0.72
CA LEU A 21 6.40 0.41 -0.29
C LEU A 21 5.26 -0.39 -0.91
N PRO A 22 5.40 -1.73 -1.02
CA PRO A 22 4.38 -2.60 -1.58
C PRO A 22 3.01 -2.47 -0.87
N GLY A 23 1.94 -2.63 -1.65
CA GLY A 23 0.57 -2.62 -1.15
C GLY A 23 -0.39 -3.33 -2.10
N LEU A 24 -1.68 -2.99 -2.03
CA LEU A 24 -2.71 -3.60 -2.88
C LEU A 24 -3.16 -2.65 -3.99
N ARG A 25 -3.56 -3.22 -5.13
CA ARG A 25 -4.20 -2.50 -6.24
C ARG A 25 -5.41 -3.25 -6.77
N GLY A 26 -6.23 -2.55 -7.53
CA GLY A 26 -7.33 -3.16 -8.24
C GLY A 26 -7.90 -2.30 -9.35
N GLY A 27 -8.77 -2.92 -10.16
CA GLY A 27 -9.53 -2.29 -11.23
C GLY A 27 -8.96 -2.50 -12.63
N THR A 28 -9.77 -2.16 -13.62
CA THR A 28 -9.50 -2.47 -15.03
C THR A 28 -8.32 -1.71 -15.61
N ASN A 29 -7.92 -0.58 -15.01
CA ASN A 29 -6.73 0.17 -15.43
C ASN A 29 -5.47 -0.35 -14.70
N ALA A 30 -4.71 -1.20 -15.39
CA ALA A 30 -3.47 -1.82 -14.90
C ALA A 30 -2.30 -0.83 -14.65
N THR A 31 -2.37 0.42 -15.09
CA THR A 31 -1.24 1.38 -14.95
C THR A 31 -1.59 2.68 -14.22
N GLY A 32 -2.88 3.02 -14.10
CA GLY A 32 -3.34 4.21 -13.39
C GLY A 32 -3.30 4.08 -11.85
N CYS A 33 -3.90 5.05 -11.15
CA CYS A 33 -3.95 5.11 -9.69
C CYS A 33 -2.57 5.14 -9.04
N SER A 34 -1.65 5.84 -9.72
CA SER A 34 -0.27 6.09 -9.33
C SER A 34 0.27 7.30 -10.12
N GLY A 35 1.38 7.89 -9.68
CA GLY A 35 2.07 8.92 -10.49
C GLY A 35 1.30 10.22 -10.76
N GLY A 36 0.19 10.47 -10.04
CA GLY A 36 -0.71 11.59 -10.25
C GLY A 36 -1.97 11.29 -11.08
N ASP A 37 -2.15 10.04 -11.50
CA ASP A 37 -3.40 9.59 -12.12
C ASP A 37 -4.45 9.31 -11.03
N GLU A 38 -5.27 10.32 -10.74
CA GLU A 38 -6.35 10.23 -9.73
C GLU A 38 -7.46 9.24 -10.14
N PRO A 39 -7.98 8.44 -9.20
CA PRO A 39 -9.00 7.45 -9.48
C PRO A 39 -10.36 8.10 -9.70
N THR A 40 -11.06 7.68 -10.75
CA THR A 40 -12.48 8.01 -10.94
C THR A 40 -13.39 7.21 -10.01
N GLY A 41 -12.91 6.04 -9.56
CA GLY A 41 -13.67 5.01 -8.86
C GLY A 41 -14.32 3.98 -9.80
N LEU A 42 -14.22 4.18 -11.12
CA LEU A 42 -14.69 3.25 -12.15
C LEU A 42 -13.53 2.50 -12.85
N ASP A 43 -12.31 2.94 -12.61
CA ASP A 43 -11.10 2.57 -13.33
C ASP A 43 -10.15 1.74 -12.47
N CYS A 44 -9.70 2.28 -11.34
CA CYS A 44 -8.78 1.60 -10.43
C CYS A 44 -8.78 2.21 -9.02
N PHE A 45 -8.03 1.56 -8.12
CA PHE A 45 -7.56 2.14 -6.88
C PHE A 45 -6.20 1.54 -6.50
N SER A 46 -5.46 2.21 -5.62
CA SER A 46 -4.27 1.62 -4.98
C SER A 46 -4.15 2.00 -3.51
N THR A 47 -3.56 1.11 -2.71
CA THR A 47 -3.31 1.27 -1.27
C THR A 47 -1.89 0.81 -0.98
N ARG A 48 -0.92 1.61 -1.40
CA ARG A 48 0.49 1.39 -1.10
C ARG A 48 0.81 1.86 0.31
N LEU A 49 2.02 1.57 0.75
CA LEU A 49 2.59 2.23 1.93
C LEU A 49 3.62 3.26 1.47
N MET A 50 3.92 4.20 2.34
CA MET A 50 5.11 5.04 2.21
C MET A 50 5.86 5.11 3.54
N TRP A 51 7.19 5.17 3.46
CA TRP A 51 7.98 5.76 4.53
C TRP A 51 8.11 7.26 4.31
N ARG A 52 8.38 7.98 5.39
CA ARG A 52 8.56 9.43 5.48
C ARG A 52 9.84 9.72 6.30
N PRO A 53 10.23 10.99 6.52
CA PRO A 53 11.37 11.28 7.38
C PRO A 53 11.29 10.55 8.72
N ASP A 54 12.44 10.19 9.26
CA ASP A 54 12.59 9.47 10.54
C ASP A 54 11.88 8.10 10.58
N GLY A 55 11.65 7.48 9.41
CA GLY A 55 11.00 6.18 9.31
C GLY A 55 9.49 6.21 9.52
N ALA A 56 8.88 7.40 9.65
CA ALA A 56 7.44 7.51 9.85
C ALA A 56 6.66 6.81 8.72
N GLY A 57 5.73 5.93 9.07
CA GLY A 57 4.94 5.17 8.12
C GLY A 57 3.58 5.81 7.83
N GLU A 58 3.06 5.57 6.63
CA GLU A 58 1.69 5.90 6.25
C GLU A 58 1.12 4.86 5.27
N VAL A 59 -0.21 4.79 5.20
CA VAL A 59 -0.88 4.24 4.03
C VAL A 59 -1.03 5.36 3.01
N TYR A 60 -0.57 5.10 1.79
CA TYR A 60 -0.60 6.04 0.67
C TYR A 60 -1.55 5.51 -0.40
N ALA A 61 -2.74 6.11 -0.46
CA ALA A 61 -3.86 5.57 -1.22
C ALA A 61 -4.28 6.49 -2.38
N TYR A 62 -4.50 5.89 -3.54
CA TYR A 62 -5.28 6.50 -4.62
C TYR A 62 -6.68 5.90 -4.53
N ILE A 63 -7.59 6.63 -3.90
CA ILE A 63 -9.01 6.29 -3.76
C ILE A 63 -9.87 7.53 -4.01
N PRO A 64 -11.15 7.38 -4.43
CA PRO A 64 -12.10 8.47 -4.42
C PRO A 64 -12.18 9.15 -3.04
N THR A 65 -12.07 10.47 -3.01
CA THR A 65 -12.11 11.27 -1.77
C THR A 65 -13.32 12.20 -1.73
N THR A 66 -13.64 12.68 -0.52
CA THR A 66 -14.62 13.74 -0.30
C THR A 66 -13.99 14.87 0.52
N SER A 67 -14.56 16.07 0.45
CA SER A 67 -14.07 17.21 1.24
C SER A 67 -14.10 16.94 2.74
N ALA A 68 -15.10 16.20 3.24
CA ALA A 68 -15.20 15.84 4.66
C ALA A 68 -14.06 14.89 5.06
N PHE A 69 -13.79 13.87 4.26
CA PHE A 69 -12.67 12.95 4.47
C PHE A 69 -11.32 13.70 4.50
N CYS A 70 -11.12 14.66 3.60
CA CYS A 70 -9.89 15.45 3.54
C CYS A 70 -9.74 16.50 4.67
N GLN A 71 -10.75 16.71 5.50
CA GLN A 71 -10.69 17.61 6.66
C GLN A 71 -10.34 16.88 7.96
N GLU A 72 -10.29 15.55 7.93
CA GLU A 72 -9.96 14.76 9.11
C GLU A 72 -8.48 14.91 9.48
N SER A 73 -8.18 15.00 10.79
CA SER A 73 -6.85 15.38 11.28
C SER A 73 -5.72 14.41 10.91
N ASN A 74 -6.06 13.14 10.67
CA ASN A 74 -5.10 12.10 10.29
C ASN A 74 -5.09 11.83 8.77
N ILE A 75 -5.77 12.65 7.97
CA ILE A 75 -5.83 12.54 6.52
C ILE A 75 -5.12 13.74 5.89
N THR A 76 -4.24 13.49 4.95
CA THR A 76 -3.65 14.54 4.10
C THR A 76 -3.95 14.22 2.66
N CYS A 77 -4.95 14.90 2.09
CA CYS A 77 -5.25 14.85 0.67
C CYS A 77 -4.31 15.78 -0.10
N ASN A 78 -3.97 15.37 -1.32
CA ASN A 78 -3.26 16.18 -2.30
C ASN A 78 -4.11 16.20 -3.59
N PRO A 79 -4.31 17.36 -4.24
CA PRO A 79 -5.10 17.42 -5.48
C PRO A 79 -4.44 16.72 -6.66
N ASP A 80 -3.11 16.55 -6.64
CA ASP A 80 -2.30 16.04 -7.74
C ASP A 80 -1.79 14.62 -7.49
N PHE A 81 -1.96 14.09 -6.27
CA PHE A 81 -1.37 12.83 -5.85
C PHE A 81 -2.20 12.12 -4.78
N GLY A 82 -1.82 10.88 -4.48
CA GLY A 82 -2.47 10.04 -3.47
C GLY A 82 -2.59 10.68 -2.09
N VAL A 83 -3.55 10.15 -1.34
CA VAL A 83 -3.87 10.53 0.03
C VAL A 83 -2.95 9.82 1.01
N SER A 84 -2.43 10.58 1.98
CA SER A 84 -1.77 10.02 3.16
C SER A 84 -2.81 9.77 4.27
N ILE A 85 -2.87 8.52 4.74
CA ILE A 85 -3.73 8.07 5.83
C ILE A 85 -2.86 7.70 7.03
N SER A 86 -3.08 8.41 8.15
CA SER A 86 -2.45 8.19 9.45
C SER A 86 -0.92 8.18 9.42
N ARG A 87 -0.30 9.15 8.74
CA ARG A 87 1.16 9.34 8.77
C ARG A 87 1.68 9.44 10.21
N GLY A 88 2.73 8.68 10.49
CA GLY A 88 3.41 8.69 11.80
C GLY A 88 2.68 7.88 12.87
N SER A 89 1.65 7.11 12.52
CA SER A 89 1.00 6.16 13.44
C SER A 89 1.87 4.94 13.77
N PHE A 90 2.93 4.71 12.97
CA PHE A 90 3.95 3.69 13.18
C PHE A 90 5.28 4.18 12.58
N THR A 91 6.39 3.56 12.98
CA THR A 91 7.74 3.94 12.56
C THR A 91 8.53 2.70 12.16
N PHE A 92 9.09 2.72 10.96
CA PHE A 92 10.03 1.72 10.50
C PHE A 92 11.38 1.90 11.19
N VAL A 93 11.97 0.79 11.62
CA VAL A 93 13.31 0.77 12.20
C VAL A 93 14.29 0.23 11.17
N SER A 94 15.38 0.96 10.94
CA SER A 94 16.48 0.55 10.06
C SER A 94 17.31 -0.56 10.69
N GLY A 95 17.93 -1.43 9.89
CA GLY A 95 18.74 -2.55 10.39
C GLY A 95 17.94 -3.74 10.97
N GLU A 96 16.62 -3.63 11.03
CA GLU A 96 15.74 -4.68 11.59
C GLU A 96 14.60 -5.05 10.62
N TRP A 97 14.02 -6.23 10.84
CA TRP A 97 12.85 -6.69 10.10
C TRP A 97 11.58 -6.11 10.69
N ASN A 98 10.79 -5.43 9.86
CA ASN A 98 9.51 -4.85 10.19
C ASN A 98 8.41 -5.64 9.48
N ARG A 99 7.42 -6.16 10.22
CA ARG A 99 6.29 -6.90 9.65
C ARG A 99 5.14 -5.95 9.35
N VAL A 100 4.65 -6.01 8.12
CA VAL A 100 3.48 -5.27 7.65
C VAL A 100 2.38 -6.26 7.30
N THR A 101 1.16 -6.02 7.76
CA THR A 101 -0.05 -6.68 7.25
C THR A 101 -1.10 -5.63 6.89
N LEU A 102 -1.40 -5.52 5.61
CA LEU A 102 -2.41 -4.63 5.04
C LEU A 102 -3.65 -5.43 4.68
N PHE A 103 -4.78 -5.08 5.27
CA PHE A 103 -6.09 -5.60 4.92
C PHE A 103 -6.92 -4.53 4.23
N VAL A 104 -7.53 -4.89 3.10
CA VAL A 104 -8.47 -4.03 2.35
C VAL A 104 -9.73 -4.82 2.04
N GLN A 105 -10.87 -4.26 2.43
CA GLN A 105 -12.20 -4.69 2.06
C GLN A 105 -12.86 -3.58 1.23
N LEU A 106 -13.25 -3.92 -0.01
CA LEU A 106 -13.98 -3.00 -0.86
C LEU A 106 -15.35 -2.67 -0.28
N ASN A 107 -15.83 -1.47 -0.60
CA ASN A 107 -17.19 -1.07 -0.28
C ASN A 107 -18.21 -1.80 -1.16
N ASP A 108 -19.37 -2.10 -0.57
CA ASP A 108 -20.51 -2.75 -1.22
C ASP A 108 -21.84 -2.39 -0.49
N PRO A 109 -22.89 -1.94 -1.21
CA PRO A 109 -22.93 -1.67 -2.65
C PRO A 109 -22.00 -0.52 -3.04
N VAL A 110 -21.69 -0.40 -4.34
CA VAL A 110 -20.74 0.61 -4.88
C VAL A 110 -21.10 2.07 -4.55
N THR A 111 -22.34 2.32 -4.13
CA THR A 111 -22.86 3.64 -3.72
C THR A 111 -22.66 3.96 -2.24
N THR A 112 -22.22 2.99 -1.44
CA THR A 112 -22.00 3.14 0.01
C THR A 112 -20.51 3.23 0.29
N ALA A 113 -20.11 4.11 1.20
CA ALA A 113 -18.74 4.19 1.72
C ALA A 113 -18.67 3.34 3.00
N ASN A 114 -18.55 2.02 2.86
CA ASN A 114 -18.42 1.06 3.97
C ASN A 114 -17.22 0.11 3.78
N GLY A 115 -16.25 0.53 2.96
CA GLY A 115 -14.99 -0.17 2.80
C GLY A 115 -14.15 -0.04 4.07
N ASP A 116 -13.30 -1.05 4.29
CA ASP A 116 -12.45 -1.14 5.47
C ASP A 116 -10.99 -1.29 5.06
N LEU A 117 -10.12 -0.53 5.73
CA LEU A 117 -8.68 -0.58 5.60
C LEU A 117 -8.06 -0.74 6.97
N GLN A 118 -7.30 -1.81 7.15
CA GLN A 118 -6.55 -2.03 8.38
C GLN A 118 -5.08 -2.23 8.08
N LEU A 119 -4.23 -1.67 8.92
CA LEU A 119 -2.79 -1.90 8.88
C LEU A 119 -2.31 -2.38 10.24
N TYR A 120 -1.66 -3.54 10.23
CA TYR A 120 -0.92 -4.06 11.36
C TYR A 120 0.57 -3.89 11.11
N PHE A 121 1.26 -3.34 12.10
CA PHE A 121 2.70 -3.16 12.10
C PHE A 121 3.29 -3.92 13.29
N ASN A 122 4.18 -4.88 13.02
CA ASN A 122 4.67 -5.85 14.01
C ASN A 122 3.52 -6.48 14.83
N ASP A 123 2.50 -6.95 14.10
CA ASP A 123 1.29 -7.60 14.63
C ASP A 123 0.41 -6.72 15.54
N GLN A 124 0.69 -5.42 15.65
CA GLN A 124 -0.16 -4.44 16.34
C GLN A 124 -1.00 -3.66 15.34
N LEU A 125 -2.31 -3.53 15.58
CA LEU A 125 -3.20 -2.71 14.76
C LEU A 125 -2.86 -1.23 14.96
N VAL A 126 -2.29 -0.59 13.94
CA VAL A 126 -1.84 0.81 13.98
C VAL A 126 -2.72 1.74 13.16
N ILE A 127 -3.43 1.21 12.15
CA ILE A 127 -4.42 1.95 11.36
C ILE A 127 -5.68 1.09 11.25
N SER A 128 -6.82 1.66 11.60
CA SER A 128 -8.14 1.11 11.32
C SER A 128 -8.98 2.22 10.73
N ARG A 129 -9.28 2.12 9.44
CA ARG A 129 -10.03 3.11 8.69
C ARG A 129 -11.22 2.47 7.99
N GLN A 130 -12.39 2.74 8.54
CA GLN A 130 -13.68 2.37 7.97
C GLN A 130 -14.22 3.51 7.11
N ASP A 131 -15.42 3.29 6.58
CA ASP A 131 -16.20 4.26 5.82
C ASP A 131 -15.48 4.79 4.56
N LEU A 132 -14.70 3.92 3.92
CA LEU A 132 -13.99 4.25 2.67
C LEU A 132 -14.83 3.86 1.46
N GLN A 133 -14.76 4.67 0.40
CA GLN A 133 -15.28 4.32 -0.91
C GLN A 133 -14.11 4.07 -1.88
N PHE A 134 -13.70 2.82 -2.00
CA PHE A 134 -12.66 2.39 -2.94
C PHE A 134 -13.15 2.39 -4.39
N ARG A 135 -14.43 2.09 -4.61
CA ARG A 135 -15.04 1.92 -5.93
C ARG A 135 -16.42 2.54 -6.03
N LYS A 136 -16.76 2.93 -7.26
CA LYS A 136 -18.08 3.38 -7.73
C LYS A 136 -18.66 2.44 -8.81
N GLY A 137 -17.85 1.57 -9.38
CA GLY A 137 -18.25 0.58 -10.39
C GLY A 137 -18.00 -0.84 -9.90
N SER A 138 -18.92 -1.76 -10.21
CA SER A 138 -18.81 -3.17 -9.80
C SER A 138 -17.74 -3.94 -10.56
N SER A 139 -17.18 -3.37 -11.63
CA SER A 139 -16.05 -3.91 -12.39
C SER A 139 -14.69 -3.66 -11.73
N VAL A 140 -14.65 -2.89 -10.64
CA VAL A 140 -13.42 -2.61 -9.89
C VAL A 140 -13.36 -3.57 -8.70
N ASP A 141 -12.51 -4.59 -8.82
CA ASP A 141 -12.17 -5.53 -7.75
C ASP A 141 -10.68 -5.41 -7.37
N ILE A 142 -10.26 -6.10 -6.31
CA ILE A 142 -8.84 -6.13 -5.91
C ILE A 142 -8.11 -7.17 -6.78
N ASP A 143 -7.16 -6.73 -7.61
CA ASP A 143 -6.43 -7.61 -8.53
C ASP A 143 -5.23 -8.29 -7.85
N GLY A 144 -4.62 -7.65 -6.84
CA GLY A 144 -3.54 -8.24 -6.07
C GLY A 144 -2.44 -7.28 -5.62
N LEU A 145 -1.24 -7.83 -5.48
CA LEU A 145 -0.04 -7.11 -5.04
C LEU A 145 0.36 -6.03 -6.04
N TYR A 146 0.55 -4.81 -5.54
CA TYR A 146 1.29 -3.76 -6.21
C TYR A 146 2.65 -3.58 -5.54
N PHE A 147 3.65 -4.29 -6.07
CA PHE A 147 5.01 -4.15 -5.59
C PHE A 147 5.66 -2.92 -6.23
N SER A 148 5.94 -1.91 -5.41
CA SER A 148 6.52 -0.64 -5.86
C SER A 148 7.35 -0.06 -4.73
N THR A 149 8.67 -0.03 -4.91
CA THR A 149 9.58 0.61 -3.96
C THR A 149 10.59 1.50 -4.68
N PHE A 150 10.69 2.73 -4.19
CA PHE A 150 11.62 3.74 -4.65
C PHE A 150 11.53 4.94 -3.71
N PHE A 151 12.64 5.64 -3.53
CA PHE A 151 12.62 7.01 -3.01
C PHE A 151 11.80 7.88 -3.94
N GLY A 152 10.89 8.71 -3.42
CA GLY A 152 10.11 9.49 -4.37
C GLY A 152 9.26 10.60 -3.82
N GLY A 153 9.39 11.71 -4.54
CA GLY A 153 8.38 12.64 -5.00
C GLY A 153 8.72 12.86 -6.49
N SER A 154 8.66 14.08 -6.99
CA SER A 154 8.91 14.38 -8.41
C SER A 154 10.20 15.16 -8.68
N ASP A 155 11.08 15.32 -7.68
CA ASP A 155 12.31 16.09 -7.81
C ASP A 155 13.50 15.51 -7.00
N ASN A 156 14.69 16.07 -7.21
CA ASN A 156 15.95 15.58 -6.64
C ASN A 156 16.04 15.67 -5.11
N SER A 157 15.18 16.45 -4.43
CA SER A 157 15.18 16.52 -2.96
C SER A 157 14.75 15.21 -2.30
N TRP A 158 14.17 14.28 -3.09
CA TRP A 158 13.74 12.97 -2.63
C TRP A 158 14.82 11.89 -2.81
N ALA A 159 15.88 12.18 -3.56
CA ALA A 159 16.90 11.18 -3.87
C ALA A 159 17.75 10.86 -2.63
N THR A 160 18.06 9.57 -2.45
CA THR A 160 19.05 9.14 -1.44
C THR A 160 20.45 9.65 -1.81
N PRO A 161 21.24 10.16 -0.85
CA PRO A 161 22.61 10.59 -1.12
C PRO A 161 23.56 9.40 -1.36
N ASN A 162 23.17 8.19 -0.92
CA ASN A 162 23.98 6.98 -0.99
C ASN A 162 23.21 5.85 -1.67
N THR A 163 23.93 4.93 -2.32
CA THR A 163 23.34 3.63 -2.66
C THR A 163 22.91 2.93 -1.37
N THR A 164 21.64 2.51 -1.32
CA THR A 164 21.07 1.81 -0.16
C THR A 164 20.08 0.75 -0.60
N HIS A 165 19.66 -0.11 0.31
CA HIS A 165 18.88 -1.30 0.01
C HIS A 165 17.64 -1.40 0.87
N THR A 166 16.61 -2.00 0.27
CA THR A 166 15.46 -2.53 0.99
C THR A 166 15.36 -4.02 0.71
N TYR A 167 15.02 -4.78 1.73
CA TYR A 167 14.96 -6.23 1.70
C TYR A 167 13.54 -6.68 1.98
N TYR A 168 13.03 -7.64 1.20
CA TYR A 168 11.68 -8.16 1.37
C TYR A 168 11.70 -9.67 1.49
N ARG A 169 10.88 -10.20 2.40
CA ARG A 169 10.66 -11.64 2.55
C ARG A 169 9.26 -11.94 3.08
N ASN A 170 8.92 -13.23 3.12
CA ASN A 170 7.69 -13.73 3.72
C ASN A 170 6.43 -13.05 3.16
N MET A 171 6.42 -12.76 1.85
CA MET A 171 5.28 -12.12 1.21
C MET A 171 4.15 -13.14 1.06
N GLN A 172 2.98 -12.79 1.57
CA GLN A 172 1.79 -13.64 1.60
C GLN A 172 0.58 -12.81 1.20
N LEU A 173 -0.22 -13.34 0.28
CA LEU A 173 -1.46 -12.71 -0.18
C LEU A 173 -2.63 -13.66 0.06
N TRP A 174 -3.71 -13.13 0.64
CA TRP A 174 -4.96 -13.86 0.88
C TRP A 174 -6.15 -13.12 0.30
N GLY A 175 -6.92 -13.81 -0.53
CA GLY A 175 -8.21 -13.35 -1.06
C GLY A 175 -9.35 -14.29 -0.67
N GLY A 176 -10.54 -13.74 -0.49
CA GLY A 176 -11.77 -14.52 -0.47
C GLY A 176 -12.37 -14.58 -1.88
N ALA A 177 -12.99 -15.71 -2.24
CA ALA A 177 -13.68 -15.85 -3.52
C ALA A 177 -15.00 -15.06 -3.59
N ASN A 178 -15.52 -14.63 -2.44
CA ASN A 178 -16.77 -13.87 -2.31
C ASN A 178 -16.50 -12.55 -1.59
N PRO A 179 -17.34 -11.51 -1.83
CA PRO A 179 -17.34 -10.30 -1.02
C PRO A 179 -17.45 -10.65 0.47
N SER A 180 -16.66 -9.94 1.30
CA SER A 180 -16.78 -10.07 2.75
C SER A 180 -18.13 -9.52 3.19
N ASN A 181 -18.92 -10.34 3.89
CA ASN A 181 -20.16 -9.92 4.55
C ASN A 181 -19.92 -9.50 6.01
N ALA A 182 -18.66 -9.23 6.38
CA ALA A 182 -18.20 -8.88 7.73
C ALA A 182 -18.63 -9.86 8.85
N THR A 183 -19.12 -11.06 8.51
CA THR A 183 -19.47 -12.11 9.46
C THR A 183 -18.47 -13.24 9.28
N ALA A 184 -17.59 -13.41 10.26
CA ALA A 184 -16.52 -14.40 10.20
C ALA A 184 -17.10 -15.83 10.27
N VAL A 185 -17.29 -16.46 9.11
CA VAL A 185 -17.59 -17.90 9.02
C VAL A 185 -16.83 -18.46 7.82
N ASN A 186 -15.63 -19.00 8.06
CA ASN A 186 -14.83 -19.81 7.14
C ASN A 186 -14.62 -19.21 5.73
N SER A 187 -13.55 -18.44 5.55
CA SER A 187 -13.07 -18.08 4.22
C SER A 187 -12.32 -19.26 3.58
N THR A 188 -12.67 -19.59 2.34
CA THR A 188 -11.79 -20.37 1.47
C THR A 188 -10.57 -19.50 1.18
N ASN A 189 -9.51 -19.68 1.96
CA ASN A 189 -8.29 -18.88 1.87
C ASN A 189 -7.43 -19.39 0.72
N TYR A 190 -7.34 -18.60 -0.35
CA TYR A 190 -6.26 -18.77 -1.32
C TYR A 190 -5.05 -18.01 -0.79
N SER A 191 -4.11 -18.74 -0.18
CA SER A 191 -2.82 -18.19 0.22
C SER A 191 -1.82 -18.40 -0.89
N ILE A 192 -1.22 -17.33 -1.40
CA ILE A 192 0.01 -17.46 -2.19
C ILE A 192 1.17 -16.92 -1.36
N SER A 193 2.10 -17.82 -1.02
CA SER A 193 3.31 -17.50 -0.29
C SER A 193 4.47 -17.41 -1.28
N ILE A 194 5.12 -16.26 -1.35
CA ILE A 194 6.39 -16.10 -2.06
C ILE A 194 7.51 -16.20 -1.02
N LEU A 195 8.18 -17.36 -1.01
CA LEU A 195 9.44 -17.57 -0.30
C LEU A 195 10.58 -17.09 -1.21
N ALA A 196 10.70 -15.78 -1.39
CA ALA A 196 11.82 -15.22 -2.12
C ALA A 196 12.37 -14.01 -1.37
N PHE A 197 13.66 -14.08 -1.04
CA PHE A 197 14.42 -12.93 -0.57
C PHE A 197 14.71 -12.05 -1.78
N HIS A 198 14.17 -10.83 -1.77
CA HIS A 198 14.45 -9.85 -2.81
C HIS A 198 15.21 -8.69 -2.19
N GLU A 199 16.44 -8.51 -2.65
CA GLU A 199 17.24 -7.31 -2.43
C GLU A 199 16.94 -6.33 -3.56
N ILE A 200 16.61 -5.09 -3.18
CA ILE A 200 16.37 -4.01 -4.14
C ILE A 200 17.34 -2.89 -3.85
N VAL A 201 18.25 -2.69 -4.79
CA VAL A 201 19.19 -1.57 -4.81
C VAL A 201 18.43 -0.31 -5.16
N LEU A 202 18.49 0.70 -4.30
CA LEU A 202 17.96 2.04 -4.53
C LEU A 202 19.14 2.99 -4.82
N SER A 203 19.13 3.58 -6.00
CA SER A 203 20.21 4.44 -6.51
C SER A 203 19.98 5.93 -6.21
N PRO A 204 21.04 6.77 -6.27
CA PRO A 204 20.94 8.22 -6.15
C PRO A 204 20.17 8.93 -7.28
N SER A 205 19.85 8.25 -8.37
CA SER A 205 18.84 8.71 -9.34
C SER A 205 17.47 8.15 -8.98
N ILE A 206 16.39 8.91 -9.18
CA ILE A 206 15.00 8.41 -9.05
C ILE A 206 14.81 7.30 -10.08
N THR A 207 15.00 6.05 -9.65
CA THR A 207 14.85 4.87 -10.47
C THR A 207 13.65 4.09 -9.95
N TYR A 208 12.67 3.84 -10.81
CA TYR A 208 11.50 3.05 -10.46
C TYR A 208 11.87 1.56 -10.50
N HIS A 209 11.84 0.89 -9.35
CA HIS A 209 12.02 -0.55 -9.29
C HIS A 209 10.64 -1.23 -9.27
N TYR A 210 10.35 -1.97 -10.36
CA TYR A 210 9.20 -2.87 -10.44
C TYR A 210 9.73 -4.30 -10.29
N ALA A 211 9.32 -5.01 -9.23
CA ALA A 211 9.53 -6.44 -9.16
C ALA A 211 8.34 -7.13 -9.84
N LEU A 212 8.60 -7.79 -10.97
CA LEU A 212 7.59 -8.59 -11.67
C LEU A 212 7.51 -9.96 -10.97
N PHE A 213 6.57 -10.12 -10.04
CA PHE A 213 6.24 -11.43 -9.51
C PHE A 213 5.27 -12.12 -10.49
N CYS A 214 5.73 -13.13 -11.23
CA CYS A 214 4.84 -14.00 -11.99
C CYS A 214 4.17 -14.97 -11.03
N TRP A 215 2.86 -14.83 -10.86
CA TRP A 215 2.05 -15.73 -10.02
C TRP A 215 1.41 -16.80 -10.90
N SER A 216 1.60 -18.07 -10.54
CA SER A 216 0.80 -19.18 -11.05
C SER A 216 -0.23 -19.53 -9.98
N ALA A 217 -1.50 -19.33 -10.28
CA ALA A 217 -2.57 -20.02 -9.56
C ALA A 217 -2.43 -21.52 -9.84
N LYS A 218 -2.55 -22.36 -8.81
CA LYS A 218 -2.87 -23.78 -8.97
C LYS A 218 -4.36 -23.96 -8.78
#